data_AF-A0AAW9IKZ9-F1
#
_entry.id   AF-A0AAW9IKZ9-F1
#
_cell.length_a   1.000
_cell.length_b   1.000
_cell.length_c   1.000
_cell.angle_alpha   90.00
_cell.angle_beta   90.00
_cell.angle_gamma   90.00
#
_symmetry.space_group_name_H-M   'P 1'
#
loop_
_entity.id
_entity.type
_entity.pdbx_description
1 polymer ?
#
loop_
_entity_poly.entity_id
_entity_poly.type
_entity_poly.pdbx_seq_one_letter_code
_entity_poly.pdbx_strand_id
1 'polypeptide(L)'
;MRAFDIIAKKRDNKELSKEGIEFFIEGYTKGDVTDYQASALLMAIYINGFSKEETVNLTMAMIKSGDVVDLSEINGIKVDKHSTGGVGDKTSLILVPMVAAAGAKVAKLSGRGLGHT
;
A
#
# COMPACT_ATOMS: atom_id res chain seq x y z
N MET A 1 3.50 -17.81 15.74
CA MET A 1 2.67 -16.61 15.97
C MET A 1 1.28 -16.92 15.41
N ARG A 2 0.18 -16.50 16.05
CA ARG A 2 -1.18 -16.66 15.49
C ARG A 2 -1.75 -15.30 15.11
N ALA A 3 -2.63 -15.25 14.11
CA ALA A 3 -3.32 -14.01 13.71
C ALA A 3 -4.03 -13.32 14.89
N PHE A 4 -4.62 -14.10 15.80
CA PHE A 4 -5.23 -13.60 17.04
C PHE A 4 -4.27 -12.79 17.91
N ASP A 5 -3.01 -13.24 18.06
CA ASP A 5 -2.04 -12.58 18.93
C ASP A 5 -1.66 -11.19 18.37
N ILE A 6 -1.67 -11.03 17.04
CA ILE A 6 -1.42 -9.77 16.33
C ILE A 6 -2.59 -8.82 16.52
N ILE A 7 -3.82 -9.31 16.31
CA ILE A 7 -5.04 -8.52 16.51
C ILE A 7 -5.13 -8.03 17.95
N ALA A 8 -4.89 -8.90 18.93
CA ALA A 8 -4.91 -8.54 20.34
C ALA A 8 -3.88 -7.45 20.68
N LYS A 9 -2.64 -7.57 20.16
CA LYS A 9 -1.62 -6.54 20.34
C LYS A 9 -2.06 -5.18 19.80
N LYS A 10 -2.53 -5.14 18.55
CA LYS A 10 -2.94 -3.88 17.94
C LYS A 10 -4.19 -3.30 18.61
N ARG A 11 -5.15 -4.13 19.03
CA ARG A 11 -6.32 -3.71 19.83
C ARG A 11 -5.89 -3.08 21.16
N ASP A 12 -4.88 -3.63 21.81
CA ASP A 12 -4.36 -3.13 23.09
C ASP A 12 -3.38 -1.95 22.91
N ASN A 13 -3.43 -1.29 21.74
CA ASN A 13 -2.59 -0.16 21.35
C ASN A 13 -1.07 -0.43 21.50
N LYS A 14 -0.65 -1.66 21.19
CA LYS A 14 0.77 -2.04 21.14
C LYS A 14 1.25 -2.07 19.69
N GLU A 15 2.50 -1.67 19.49
CA GLU A 15 3.14 -1.77 18.18
C GLU A 15 3.33 -3.23 17.76
N LEU A 16 3.13 -3.48 16.47
CA LEU A 16 3.40 -4.75 15.81
C LEU A 16 4.85 -4.78 15.34
N SER A 17 5.53 -5.91 15.55
CA SER A 17 6.85 -6.09 14.98
C SER A 17 6.77 -6.29 13.47
N LYS A 18 7.87 -6.03 12.77
CA LYS A 18 8.00 -6.28 11.34
C LYS A 18 7.61 -7.71 10.97
N GLU A 19 8.10 -8.69 11.71
CA GLU A 19 7.84 -10.12 11.48
C GLU A 19 6.36 -10.45 11.70
N GLY A 20 5.70 -9.76 12.63
CA GLY A 20 4.26 -9.92 12.84
C GLY A 20 3.43 -9.39 11.67
N ILE A 21 3.82 -8.23 11.12
CA ILE A 21 3.17 -7.66 9.93
C ILE A 21 3.42 -8.55 8.70
N GLU A 22 4.67 -8.98 8.48
CA GLU A 22 5.03 -9.88 7.36
C GLU A 22 4.26 -11.20 7.46
N PHE A 23 4.20 -11.83 8.64
CA PHE A 23 3.41 -13.04 8.88
C PHE A 23 1.93 -12.83 8.54
N PHE A 24 1.32 -11.72 8.97
CA PHE A 24 -0.10 -11.48 8.75
C PHE A 24 -0.42 -11.28 7.27
N ILE A 25 0.38 -10.48 6.56
CA ILE A 25 0.18 -10.20 5.13
C ILE A 25 0.42 -11.43 4.28
N GLU A 26 1.48 -12.19 4.55
CA GLU A 26 1.75 -13.46 3.85
C GLU A 26 0.62 -14.46 4.07
N GLY A 27 0.19 -14.66 5.33
CA GLY A 27 -0.90 -15.57 5.66
C GLY A 27 -2.23 -15.15 5.04
N TYR A 28 -2.54 -13.85 4.99
CA TYR A 28 -3.76 -13.36 4.34
C TYR A 28 -3.71 -13.57 2.82
N THR A 29 -2.57 -13.28 2.19
CA THR A 29 -2.41 -13.45 0.73
C THR A 29 -2.49 -14.92 0.30
N LYS A 30 -2.07 -15.86 1.18
CA LYS A 30 -2.16 -17.31 0.95
C LYS A 30 -3.51 -17.93 1.32
N GLY A 31 -4.40 -17.17 1.97
CA GLY A 31 -5.70 -17.67 2.46
C GLY A 31 -5.66 -18.39 3.82
N ASP A 32 -4.51 -18.39 4.50
CA ASP A 32 -4.36 -18.97 5.85
C ASP A 32 -4.95 -18.07 6.95
N VAL A 33 -4.97 -16.76 6.71
CA VAL A 33 -5.67 -15.77 7.55
C VAL A 33 -7.01 -15.46 6.90
N THR A 34 -8.08 -15.61 7.67
CA THR A 34 -9.46 -15.43 7.20
C THR A 34 -9.88 -13.96 7.14
N ASP A 35 -10.86 -13.63 6.29
CA ASP A 35 -11.38 -12.27 6.13
C ASP A 35 -11.92 -11.67 7.45
N TYR A 36 -12.51 -12.49 8.32
CA TYR A 36 -13.00 -12.01 9.62
C TYR A 36 -11.85 -11.66 10.59
N GLN A 37 -10.67 -12.28 10.44
CA GLN A 37 -9.47 -11.90 11.18
C GLN A 37 -8.84 -10.63 10.58
N ALA A 38 -8.78 -10.53 9.25
CA ALA A 38 -8.29 -9.34 8.56
C ALA A 38 -9.11 -8.09 8.90
N SER A 39 -10.44 -8.19 8.81
CA SER A 39 -11.36 -7.10 9.19
C SER A 39 -11.23 -6.70 10.67
N ALA A 40 -11.03 -7.66 11.59
CA ALA A 40 -10.78 -7.35 13.00
C ALA A 40 -9.46 -6.59 13.19
N LEU A 41 -8.38 -6.96 12.48
CA LEU A 41 -7.13 -6.23 12.51
C LEU A 41 -7.30 -4.81 11.94
N LEU A 42 -7.98 -4.67 10.80
CA LEU A 42 -8.24 -3.37 10.17
C LEU A 42 -9.00 -2.42 11.11
N MET A 43 -10.00 -2.91 11.82
CA MET A 43 -10.72 -2.10 12.81
C MET A 43 -9.82 -1.69 13.98
N ALA A 44 -8.96 -2.59 14.47
CA ALA A 44 -7.99 -2.26 15.51
C ALA A 44 -6.98 -1.19 15.04
N ILE A 45 -6.53 -1.26 13.78
CA ILE A 45 -5.67 -0.24 13.16
C ILE A 45 -6.41 1.08 13.00
N TYR A 46 -7.68 1.06 12.60
CA TYR A 46 -8.49 2.28 12.49
C TYR A 46 -8.59 3.03 13.82
N ILE A 47 -8.79 2.31 14.93
CA ILE A 47 -8.95 2.89 16.27
C ILE A 47 -7.60 3.36 16.86
N ASN A 48 -6.56 2.54 16.76
CA ASN A 48 -5.29 2.79 17.46
C ASN A 48 -4.18 3.35 16.56
N GLY A 49 -4.38 3.36 15.25
CA GLY A 49 -3.41 3.79 14.27
C GLY A 49 -2.19 2.87 14.14
N PHE A 50 -1.27 3.35 13.32
CA PHE A 50 0.07 2.81 13.15
C PHE A 50 1.10 3.88 13.44
N SER A 51 2.24 3.45 13.98
CA SER A 51 3.44 4.26 13.94
C SER A 51 3.99 4.37 12.51
N LYS A 52 4.94 5.29 12.31
CA LYS A 52 5.61 5.43 11.01
C LYS A 52 6.31 4.14 10.60
N GLU A 53 6.94 3.45 11.55
CA GLU A 53 7.64 2.19 11.29
C GLU A 53 6.67 1.08 10.89
N GLU A 54 5.54 0.94 11.60
CA GLU A 54 4.49 -0.03 11.23
C GLU A 54 3.94 0.22 9.82
N THR A 55 3.73 1.49 9.46
CA THR A 55 3.25 1.87 8.12
C THR A 55 4.25 1.48 7.03
N VAL A 56 5.55 1.71 7.26
CA VAL A 56 6.61 1.29 6.34
C VAL A 56 6.66 -0.23 6.22
N ASN A 57 6.61 -0.95 7.35
CA ASN A 57 6.64 -2.41 7.36
C ASN A 57 5.44 -3.03 6.64
N LEU A 58 4.23 -2.47 6.84
CA LEU A 58 3.03 -2.88 6.10
C LEU A 58 3.23 -2.67 4.59
N THR A 59 3.70 -1.49 4.20
CA THR A 59 3.94 -1.15 2.79
C THR A 59 4.92 -2.12 2.15
N MET A 60 6.03 -2.42 2.83
CA MET A 60 7.05 -3.36 2.32
C MET A 60 6.54 -4.80 2.26
N ALA A 61 5.72 -5.24 3.22
CA ALA A 61 5.12 -6.57 3.19
C ALA A 61 4.15 -6.72 2.01
N MET A 62 3.34 -5.69 1.72
CA MET A 62 2.45 -5.68 0.55
C MET A 62 3.21 -5.60 -0.78
N ILE A 63 4.32 -4.87 -0.87
CA ILE A 63 5.17 -4.85 -2.07
C ILE A 63 5.69 -6.26 -2.39
N LYS A 64 6.10 -7.00 -1.35
CA LYS A 64 6.67 -8.35 -1.50
C LYS A 64 5.61 -9.44 -1.73
N SER A 65 4.32 -9.13 -1.62
CA SER A 65 3.26 -10.14 -1.78
C SER A 65 2.87 -10.39 -3.25
N GLY A 66 3.51 -9.71 -4.20
CA GLY A 66 3.22 -9.83 -5.63
C GLY A 66 4.42 -9.43 -6.50
N ASP A 67 4.13 -9.03 -7.73
CA ASP A 67 5.14 -8.68 -8.72
C ASP A 67 5.78 -7.31 -8.43
N VAL A 68 7.11 -7.24 -8.59
CA VAL A 68 7.88 -6.00 -8.55
C VAL A 68 8.34 -5.68 -9.96
N VAL A 69 7.78 -4.61 -10.53
CA VAL A 69 8.12 -4.17 -11.89
C VAL A 69 9.53 -3.60 -11.91
N ASP A 70 10.42 -4.19 -12.71
CA ASP A 70 11.74 -3.64 -13.00
C ASP A 70 11.67 -2.64 -14.17
N LEU A 71 12.14 -1.42 -13.92
CA LEU A 71 12.23 -0.32 -14.90
C LEU A 71 13.69 0.07 -15.17
N SER A 72 14.63 -0.83 -14.87
CA SER A 72 16.08 -0.62 -15.05
C SER A 72 16.46 -0.38 -16.52
N GLU A 73 15.77 -1.03 -17.47
CA GLU A 73 15.99 -0.86 -18.92
C GLU A 73 15.67 0.56 -19.43
N ILE A 74 14.87 1.34 -18.67
CA ILE A 74 14.59 2.74 -18.99
C ILE A 74 15.67 3.62 -18.36
N ASN A 75 16.59 4.08 -19.20
CA ASN A 75 17.67 5.00 -18.81
C ASN A 75 17.13 6.34 -18.28
N GLY A 76 17.66 6.77 -17.14
CA GLY A 76 17.29 8.00 -16.45
C GLY A 76 16.42 7.78 -15.21
N ILE A 77 16.00 8.90 -14.60
CA ILE A 77 15.13 8.90 -13.43
C ILE A 77 13.68 8.72 -13.88
N LYS A 78 13.04 7.65 -13.39
CA LYS A 78 11.62 7.39 -13.60
C LYS A 78 10.83 8.14 -12.54
N VAL A 79 9.79 8.85 -12.97
CA VAL A 79 8.90 9.59 -12.09
C VAL A 79 7.47 9.09 -12.27
N ASP A 80 6.69 9.16 -11.19
CA ASP A 80 5.26 8.88 -11.21
C ASP A 80 4.52 9.92 -10.35
N LYS A 81 3.23 10.08 -10.62
CA LYS A 81 2.30 10.89 -9.81
C LYS A 81 1.10 10.05 -9.47
N HIS A 82 0.76 9.99 -8.20
CA HIS A 82 -0.49 9.40 -7.72
C HIS A 82 -1.42 10.49 -7.15
N SER A 83 -2.74 10.27 -7.24
CA SER A 83 -3.75 11.09 -6.57
C SER A 83 -4.52 10.20 -5.61
N THR A 84 -4.88 10.69 -4.42
CA THR A 84 -5.75 9.96 -3.50
C THR A 84 -7.20 9.84 -4.01
N GLY A 85 -7.55 10.57 -5.07
CA GLY A 85 -8.91 10.68 -5.61
C GLY A 85 -9.44 12.11 -5.49
N GLY A 86 -10.33 12.51 -6.39
CA GLY A 86 -10.96 13.83 -6.38
C GLY A 86 -11.99 13.99 -7.49
N VAL A 87 -13.02 14.81 -7.24
CA VAL A 87 -14.08 15.07 -8.23
C VAL A 87 -13.53 15.97 -9.34
N GLY A 88 -13.47 15.44 -10.56
CA GLY A 88 -12.97 16.18 -11.71
C GLY A 88 -11.44 16.38 -11.72
N ASP A 89 -10.68 15.59 -10.94
CA ASP A 89 -9.22 15.63 -10.97
C ASP A 89 -8.68 15.10 -12.32
N LYS A 90 -8.44 16.04 -13.23
CA LYS A 90 -7.82 15.79 -14.54
C LYS A 90 -6.32 16.07 -14.54
N THR A 91 -5.70 16.30 -13.37
CA THR A 91 -4.28 16.67 -13.29
C THR A 91 -3.40 15.68 -14.02
N SER A 92 -3.64 14.37 -13.87
CA SER A 92 -2.83 13.34 -14.53
C SER A 92 -2.87 13.44 -16.07
N LEU A 93 -4.02 13.78 -16.65
CA LEU A 93 -4.20 13.89 -18.11
C LEU A 93 -3.35 15.02 -18.70
N ILE A 94 -3.12 16.09 -17.93
CA ILE A 94 -2.38 17.28 -18.38
C ILE A 94 -0.91 17.19 -17.95
N LEU A 95 -0.65 16.80 -16.70
CA LEU A 95 0.68 16.81 -16.11
C LEU A 95 1.61 15.78 -16.74
N VAL A 96 1.13 14.56 -16.99
CA VAL A 96 1.94 13.47 -17.54
C VAL A 96 2.56 13.85 -18.90
N PRO A 97 1.79 14.27 -19.92
CA PRO A 97 2.39 14.68 -21.19
C PRO A 97 3.25 15.94 -21.06
N MET A 98 2.89 16.88 -20.17
CA MET A 98 3.67 18.10 -19.96
C MET A 98 5.08 17.81 -19.45
N VAL A 99 5.23 16.99 -18.40
CA VAL A 99 6.56 16.66 -17.85
C VAL A 99 7.33 15.70 -18.76
N ALA A 100 6.63 14.83 -19.49
CA ALA A 100 7.25 14.00 -20.51
C ALA A 100 7.83 14.84 -21.66
N ALA A 101 7.11 15.87 -22.12
CA ALA A 101 7.60 16.82 -23.12
C ALA A 101 8.80 17.65 -22.61
N ALA A 102 8.88 17.88 -21.30
CA ALA A 102 10.04 18.50 -20.64
C ALA A 102 11.22 17.51 -20.42
N GLY A 103 11.12 16.27 -20.87
CA GLY A 103 12.20 15.28 -20.86
C GLY A 103 12.13 14.22 -19.75
N ALA A 104 11.14 14.29 -18.85
CA ALA A 104 10.99 13.30 -17.78
C ALA A 104 10.55 11.92 -18.32
N LYS A 105 10.99 10.84 -17.68
CA LYS A 105 10.53 9.47 -17.97
C LYS A 105 9.37 9.14 -17.05
N VAL A 106 8.14 9.22 -17.56
CA VAL A 106 6.94 8.97 -16.76
C VAL A 106 6.48 7.53 -16.94
N ALA A 107 6.64 6.70 -15.92
CA ALA A 107 6.18 5.31 -15.90
C ALA A 107 4.97 5.20 -14.97
N LYS A 108 3.79 5.60 -15.48
CA LYS A 108 2.59 5.77 -14.67
C LYS A 108 1.64 4.57 -14.77
N LEU A 109 1.24 4.06 -13.61
CA LEU A 109 0.05 3.22 -13.47
C LEU A 109 -1.11 4.06 -12.91
N SER A 110 -2.34 3.77 -13.35
CA SER A 110 -3.55 4.47 -12.89
C SER A 110 -4.63 3.46 -12.52
N GLY A 111 -5.40 3.78 -11.48
CA GLY A 111 -6.58 3.03 -11.09
C GLY A 111 -7.84 3.47 -11.84
N ARG A 112 -8.92 2.72 -11.66
CA ARG A 112 -10.29 3.16 -11.96
C ARG A 112 -10.84 3.98 -10.79
N GLY A 113 -12.05 4.51 -10.95
CA GLY A 113 -12.70 5.30 -9.91
C GLY A 113 -12.88 4.55 -8.58
N LEU A 114 -12.92 5.31 -7.50
CA LEU A 114 -13.16 4.88 -6.13
C LEU A 114 -14.36 5.63 -5.58
N GLY A 115 -15.53 4.99 -5.62
CA GLY A 115 -16.79 5.59 -5.20
C GLY A 115 -17.19 6.77 -6.10
N HIS A 116 -17.18 7.98 -5.54
CA HIS A 116 -17.51 9.21 -6.27
C HIS A 116 -16.29 9.88 -6.93
N THR A 117 -15.09 9.28 -6.78
CA THR A 117 -13.81 9.77 -7.32
C THR A 117 -13.28 8.89 -8.43
#